data_AF-A0AAP7UJC5-F1
#
_entry.id   AF-A0AAP7UJC5-F1
#
_cell.length_a   1.000
_cell.length_b   1.000
_cell.length_c   1.000
_cell.angle_alpha   90.00
_cell.angle_beta   90.00
_cell.angle_gamma   90.00
#
_symmetry.space_group_name_H-M   'P 1'
#
loop_
_entity.id
_entity.type
_entity.pdbx_description
1 polymer ?
#
loop_
_entity_poly.entity_id
_entity_poly.type
_entity_poly.pdbx_seq_one_letter_code
_entity_poly.pdbx_strand_id
1 'polypeptide(L)' 'MNPYSIMLCCYILSLAYFLAGFYEALKIAGVKGKVEASPFISYMLLAVLFTFFSHYYWKLTI' A
#
# COMPACT_ATOMS: atom_id res chain seq x y z
N MET A 1 -1.23 10.57 -20.74
CA MET A 1 -0.76 9.65 -19.67
C MET A 1 -1.69 8.44 -19.66
N ASN A 2 -1.17 7.21 -19.67
CA ASN A 2 -2.01 6.01 -19.72
C ASN A 2 -2.89 5.94 -18.45
N PRO A 3 -4.21 5.66 -18.55
CA PRO A 3 -5.11 5.49 -17.40
C PRO A 3 -4.54 4.55 -16.32
N TYR A 4 -3.79 3.52 -16.73
CA TYR A 4 -3.08 2.62 -15.82
C TYR A 4 -2.02 3.35 -14.99
N SER A 5 -1.18 4.16 -15.63
CA SER A 5 -0.12 4.88 -14.95
C SER A 5 -0.68 5.86 -13.93
N ILE A 6 -1.83 6.47 -14.23
CA ILE A 6 -2.57 7.33 -13.30
C ILE A 6 -3.08 6.52 -12.11
N MET A 7 -3.77 5.40 -12.37
CA MET A 7 -4.30 4.53 -11.32
C MET A 7 -3.20 4.03 -10.38
N LEU A 8 -2.07 3.58 -10.95
CA LEU A 8 -0.92 3.09 -10.18
C LEU A 8 -0.30 4.20 -9.32
N CYS A 9 -0.19 5.40 -9.88
CA CYS A 9 0.33 6.56 -9.17
C CYS A 9 -0.60 6.97 -8.01
N CYS A 10 -1.92 7.01 -8.25
CA CYS A 10 -2.92 7.28 -7.22
C CYS A 10 -2.89 6.22 -6.10
N TYR A 11 -2.67 4.95 -6.44
CA TYR A 11 -2.59 3.87 -5.47
C TYR A 11 -1.32 3.97 -4.60
N ILE A 12 -0.16 4.24 -5.21
CA ILE A 12 1.10 4.47 -4.50
C ILE A 12 0.98 5.68 -3.56
N LEU A 13 0.40 6.78 -4.03
CA LEU A 13 0.14 7.97 -3.21
C LEU A 13 -0.76 7.65 -2.03
N SER A 14 -1.86 6.92 -2.26
CA SER A 14 -2.78 6.51 -1.19
C SER A 14 -2.09 5.66 -0.12
N LEU A 15 -1.21 4.74 -0.51
CA LEU A 15 -0.38 3.95 0.40
C LEU A 15 0.59 4.81 1.20
N ALA A 16 1.29 5.75 0.54
CA ALA A 16 2.21 6.65 1.21
C ALA A 16 1.50 7.51 2.27
N TYR A 17 0.32 8.04 1.95
CA TYR A 17 -0.52 8.78 2.89
C TYR A 17 -1.00 7.92 4.05
N PHE A 18 -1.42 6.69 3.77
CA PHE A 18 -1.84 5.76 4.81
C PHE A 18 -0.69 5.43 5.76
N LEU A 19 0.50 5.12 5.24
CA LEU A 19 1.70 4.83 6.03
C LEU A 19 2.13 6.03 6.90
N ALA A 20 2.10 7.24 6.35
CA ALA A 20 2.38 8.46 7.10
C ALA A 20 1.36 8.67 8.23
N GLY A 21 0.06 8.50 7.94
CA GLY A 21 -1.01 8.61 8.93
C GLY A 21 -0.91 7.55 10.03
N PHE A 22 -0.57 6.31 9.66
CA PHE A 22 -0.36 5.22 10.60
C PHE A 22 0.82 5.49 11.54
N TYR A 23 1.92 6.04 11.01
CA TYR A 23 3.09 6.39 11.81
C TYR A 23 2.78 7.52 12.81
N GLU A 24 2.08 8.57 12.39
CA GLU A 24 1.64 9.65 13.29
C GLU A 24 0.64 9.14 14.33
N ALA A 25 -0.29 8.25 13.95
CA ALA A 25 -1.21 7.62 14.90
C ALA A 25 -0.47 6.80 15.97
N LEU A 26 0.53 6.00 15.58
CA LEU A 26 1.38 5.26 16.52
C LEU A 26 2.17 6.16 17.48
N LYS A 27 2.62 7.32 16.98
CA LYS A 27 3.31 8.33 17.77
C LYS A 27 2.36 8.98 18.79
N ILE A 28 1.17 9.40 18.38
CA ILE A 28 0.15 10.00 19.25
C ILE A 28 -0.30 8.99 20.32
N ALA A 29 -0.48 7.73 19.95
CA ALA A 29 -0.91 6.68 20.86
C ALA A 29 0.20 6.21 21.84
N GLY A 30 1.43 6.72 21.75
CA GLY A 30 2.52 6.38 22.67
C GLY A 30 2.98 4.91 22.62
N VAL A 31 2.60 4.19 21.57
CA VAL A 31 2.88 2.76 21.35
C VAL A 31 3.95 2.51 20.29
N LYS A 32 4.66 3.57 19.88
CA LYS A 32 5.80 3.49 18.97
C LYS A 32 6.85 2.50 19.52
N GLY A 33 7.07 1.39 18.81
CA GLY A 33 7.98 0.32 19.23
C GLY A 33 7.36 -0.78 20.11
N LYS A 34 6.11 -0.63 20.55
CA LYS A 34 5.34 -1.67 21.27
C LYS A 34 4.45 -2.51 20.37
N VAL A 35 4.13 -2.00 19.18
CA VAL A 35 3.32 -2.68 18.17
C VAL A 35 4.24 -3.09 17.04
N GLU A 36 4.25 -4.38 16.71
CA GLU A 36 4.95 -4.88 15.52
C GLU A 36 4.25 -4.36 14.26
N ALA A 37 4.73 -3.22 13.76
CA ALA A 37 4.26 -2.62 12.51
C ALA A 37 4.76 -3.41 11.28
N SER A 38 5.77 -4.26 11.46
CA SER A 38 6.35 -5.12 10.41
C SER A 38 5.29 -5.93 9.64
N PRO A 39 4.44 -6.76 10.29
CA PRO A 39 3.43 -7.53 9.58
C PRO A 39 2.45 -6.65 8.81
N PHE A 40 2.06 -5.50 9.37
CA PHE A 40 1.14 -4.57 8.70
C PHE A 40 1.73 -4.02 7.39
N ILE A 41 3.00 -3.60 7.43
CA ILE A 41 3.74 -3.14 6.25
C ILE A 41 3.89 -4.28 5.23
N SER A 42 4.20 -5.49 5.68
CA SER A 42 4.31 -6.67 4.82
C SER A 42 2.99 -7.01 4.12
N TYR A 43 1.85 -6.96 4.81
CA TYR A 43 0.53 -7.20 4.21
C TYR A 43 0.15 -6.11 3.21
N MET A 44 0.49 -4.83 3.48
CA MET A 44 0.29 -3.75 2.51
C MET A 44 1.11 -3.96 1.24
N LEU A 45 2.38 -4.37 1.36
CA LEU A 45 3.24 -4.65 0.22
C LEU A 45 2.70 -5.84 -0.60
N LEU A 46 2.23 -6.89 0.09
CA LEU A 46 1.62 -8.06 -0.53
C LEU A 46 0.35 -7.67 -1.32
N ALA A 47 -0.48 -6.78 -0.78
CA ALA A 47 -1.66 -6.27 -1.45
C ALA A 47 -1.31 -5.49 -2.73
N VAL A 48 -0.23 -4.71 -2.72
CA VAL A 48 0.28 -4.01 -3.92
C VAL A 48 0.70 -4.99 -4.99
N LEU A 49 1.51 -5.99 -4.62
CA LEU A 49 1.95 -7.03 -5.55
C LEU A 49 0.76 -7.80 -6.11
N PHE A 50 -0.18 -8.20 -5.26
CA PHE A 50 -1.39 -8.92 -5.67
C PHE A 50 -2.23 -8.09 -6.67
N THR A 51 -2.41 -6.80 -6.41
CA THR A 51 -3.15 -5.89 -7.30
C THR A 51 -2.44 -5.76 -8.65
N PHE A 52 -1.11 -5.64 -8.65
CA PHE A 52 -0.30 -5.54 -9.87
C PHE A 52 -0.38 -6.83 -10.70
N PHE A 53 -0.20 -7.99 -10.06
CA PHE A 53 -0.29 -9.29 -10.73
C PHE A 53 -1.69 -9.60 -11.24
N SER A 54 -2.73 -9.40 -10.43
CA SER A 54 -4.13 -9.62 -10.83
C SER A 54 -4.48 -8.84 -12.10
N HIS A 55 -3.97 -7.61 -12.19
CA HIS A 55 -4.19 -6.77 -13.35
C HIS A 55 -3.36 -7.17 -14.57
N TYR A 56 -2.10 -7.55 -14.37
CA TYR A 56 -1.24 -8.09 -15.44
C TYR A 56 -1.85 -9.38 -16.03
N TYR A 57 -2.32 -10.29 -15.17
CA TYR A 57 -3.02 -11.51 -15.58
C TYR A 57 -4.34 -11.21 -16.29
N TRP A 58 -5.15 -10.26 -15.81
CA TRP A 58 -6.37 -9.83 -16.51
C TRP A 58 -6.07 -9.40 -17.95
N LYS A 59 -4.97 -8.67 -18.15
CA LYS A 59 -4.54 -8.18 -19.48
C LYS A 59 -3.92 -9.26 -20.38
N LEU A 60 -3.49 -10.39 -19.82
CA LEU A 60 -2.99 -11.56 -20.55
C LEU A 60 -4.11 -12.54 -20.94
N THR A 61 -5.24 -12.47 -20.23
CA THR A 61 -6.35 -13.42 -20.36
C THR A 61 -7.43 -12.91 -21.33
N ILE A 62 -7.43 -11.62 -21.65
CA ILE A 62 -8.34 -10.93 -22.58
C ILE A 62 -7.53 -10.39 -23.75
#